data_AF-A0A7Y9UUM5-F1
#
_entry.id   AF-A0A7Y9UUM5-F1
#
_cell.length_a   1.000
_cell.length_b   1.000
_cell.length_c   1.000
_cell.angle_alpha   90.00
_cell.angle_beta   90.00
_cell.angle_gamma   90.00
#
_symmetry.space_group_name_H-M   'P 1'
#
loop_
_entity.id
_entity.type
_entity.pdbx_description
1 polymer ?
#
loop_
_entity_poly.entity_id
_entity_poly.type
_entity_poly.pdbx_seq_one_letter_code
_entity_poly.pdbx_strand_id
1 'polypeptide(L)' 'MKRLAVKIRKKRGPAPTGKGAQIQVRLQPDDLSAVDSWIAEQDKAPTRPEAIRTLMRRGLRANPKG' A
#
# COMPACT_ATOMS: atom_id res chain seq x y z
N MET A 1 43.34 13.47 22.33
CA MET A 1 43.18 12.03 21.98
C MET A 1 41.89 11.89 21.16
N LYS A 2 41.97 11.53 19.86
CA LYS A 2 40.80 11.47 18.95
C LYS A 2 40.07 10.14 19.13
N ARG A 3 38.80 10.17 19.55
CA ARG A 3 37.93 8.97 19.57
C ARG A 3 37.51 8.66 18.13
N LEU A 4 37.99 7.54 17.58
CA LEU A 4 37.50 6.99 16.32
C LEU A 4 36.12 6.36 16.58
N ALA A 5 35.06 7.01 16.10
CA ALA A 5 33.71 6.48 16.23
C ALA A 5 33.56 5.23 15.35
N VAL A 6 33.38 4.07 15.99
CA VAL A 6 33.05 2.81 15.30
C VAL A 6 31.66 2.95 14.67
N LYS A 7 31.58 2.89 13.34
CA LYS A 7 30.29 2.84 12.61
C LYS A 7 29.63 1.48 12.86
N ILE A 8 28.74 1.42 13.85
CA ILE A 8 27.94 0.21 14.12
C ILE A 8 26.96 0.02 12.96
N ARG A 9 27.13 -1.06 12.19
CA ARG A 9 26.22 -1.43 11.10
C ARG A 9 24.96 -2.06 11.72
N LYS A 10 23.85 -1.32 11.70
CA LYS A 10 22.56 -1.82 12.20
C LYS A 10 22.16 -3.07 11.42
N LYS A 11 21.76 -4.13 12.15
CA LYS A 11 21.25 -5.37 11.57
C LYS A 11 19.97 -5.04 10.80
N ARG A 12 19.84 -5.57 9.57
CA ARG A 12 18.60 -5.42 8.79
C ARG A 12 17.44 -6.04 9.59
N GLY A 13 16.28 -5.41 9.55
CA GLY A 13 15.07 -5.94 10.17
C GLY A 13 14.69 -7.31 9.61
N PRO A 14 13.75 -8.02 10.26
CA PRO A 14 13.24 -9.30 9.79
C PRO A 14 12.70 -9.19 8.35
N ALA A 15 12.74 -10.31 7.63
CA ALA A 15 12.19 -10.37 6.28
C ALA A 15 10.69 -9.95 6.29
N PRO A 16 10.20 -9.25 5.26
CA PRO A 16 8.80 -8.86 5.19
C PRO A 16 7.89 -10.09 5.28
N THR A 17 7.01 -10.12 6.28
CA THR A 17 6.06 -11.23 6.51
C THR A 17 4.77 -11.10 5.67
N GLY A 18 4.63 -9.99 4.94
CA GLY A 18 3.44 -9.69 4.16
C GLY A 18 3.30 -10.59 2.94
N LYS A 19 2.16 -11.27 2.81
CA LYS A 19 1.80 -11.98 1.57
C LYS A 19 1.59 -10.97 0.43
N GLY A 20 2.27 -11.19 -0.69
CA GLY A 20 2.19 -10.36 -1.91
C GLY A 20 3.33 -9.34 -2.03
N ALA A 21 3.42 -8.70 -3.20
CA ALA A 21 4.40 -7.63 -3.45
C ALA A 21 3.88 -6.30 -2.92
N GLN A 22 4.71 -5.58 -2.15
CA GLN A 22 4.41 -4.24 -1.69
C GLN A 22 4.55 -3.25 -2.86
N ILE A 23 3.49 -2.49 -3.12
CA ILE A 23 3.49 -1.42 -4.13
C ILE A 23 3.30 -0.10 -3.38
N GLN A 24 4.29 0.79 -3.48
CA GLN A 24 4.21 2.14 -2.92
C GLN A 24 3.66 3.08 -4.00
N VAL A 25 2.40 3.49 -3.86
CA VAL A 25 1.74 4.43 -4.80
C VAL A 25 1.42 5.72 -4.05
N ARG A 26 1.69 6.85 -4.69
CA ARG A 26 1.25 8.17 -4.24
C ARG A 26 -0.02 8.53 -5.01
N LEU A 27 -1.15 8.54 -4.31
CA LEU A 27 -2.43 8.96 -4.85
C LEU A 27 -2.60 10.47 -4.65
N GLN A 28 -3.22 11.14 -5.62
CA GLN A 28 -3.60 12.54 -5.48
C GLN A 28 -4.77 12.69 -4.48
N PRO A 29 -5.02 13.90 -3.93
CA PRO A 29 -6.10 14.11 -2.96
C PRO A 29 -7.47 13.66 -3.46
N ASP A 30 -7.78 13.92 -4.73
CA ASP A 30 -9.07 13.56 -5.34
C ASP A 30 -9.25 12.04 -5.42
N ASP A 31 -8.21 11.31 -5.83
CA ASP A 31 -8.22 9.85 -5.88
C ASP A 31 -8.37 9.24 -4.47
N LEU A 32 -7.69 9.81 -3.49
CA LEU A 32 -7.80 9.37 -2.09
C LEU A 32 -9.22 9.59 -1.56
N SER A 33 -9.81 10.75 -1.83
CA SER A 33 -11.17 11.06 -1.43
C SER A 33 -12.17 10.11 -2.09
N ALA A 34 -12.00 9.79 -3.38
CA ALA A 34 -12.87 8.86 -4.08
C ALA A 34 -12.82 7.44 -3.49
N VAL A 35 -11.63 6.96 -3.09
CA VAL A 35 -11.49 5.67 -2.41
C VAL A 35 -12.16 5.71 -1.03
N ASP A 36 -11.96 6.78 -0.26
CA ASP A 36 -12.55 6.90 1.09
C ASP A 36 -14.09 7.00 1.03
N SER A 37 -14.65 7.74 0.05
CA SER A 37 -16.10 7.77 -0.21
C SER A 37 -16.64 6.39 -0.58
N TRP A 38 -15.96 5.67 -1.48
CA TRP A 38 -16.37 4.32 -1.85
C TRP A 38 -16.36 3.35 -0.67
N ILE A 39 -15.37 3.45 0.24
CA ILE A 39 -15.29 2.63 1.46
C ILE A 39 -16.50 2.88 2.37
N ALA A 40 -16.91 4.14 2.53
CA ALA A 40 -18.03 4.52 3.38
C ALA A 40 -19.37 3.95 2.92
N GLU A 41 -19.51 3.67 1.62
CA GLU A 41 -20.71 3.04 1.04
C GLU A 41 -20.76 1.51 1.24
N GLN A 42 -19.68 0.87 1.71
CA GLN A 42 -19.65 -0.59 1.87
C GLN A 42 -20.08 -1.03 3.26
N ASP A 43 -21.00 -2.00 3.35
CA ASP A 43 -21.52 -2.54 4.61
C ASP A 43 -20.46 -3.00 5.62
N LYS A 44 -19.31 -3.51 5.13
CA LYS A 44 -18.23 -4.04 5.96
C LYS A 44 -17.03 -3.11 6.09
N ALA A 45 -17.10 -1.89 5.53
CA ALA A 45 -16.04 -0.88 5.54
C ALA A 45 -14.62 -1.47 5.36
N PRO A 46 -14.25 -1.93 4.14
CA PRO A 46 -12.97 -2.57 3.91
C PRO A 46 -11.81 -1.61 4.22
N THR A 47 -10.66 -2.15 4.61
CA THR A 47 -9.46 -1.32 4.78
C THR A 47 -9.05 -0.69 3.45
N ARG A 48 -8.37 0.47 3.47
CA ARG A 48 -7.90 1.13 2.23
C ARG A 48 -7.15 0.20 1.26
N PRO A 49 -6.20 -0.65 1.71
CA PRO A 49 -5.53 -1.59 0.83
C PRO A 49 -6.48 -2.64 0.22
N GLU A 50 -7.49 -3.09 0.96
CA GLU A 50 -8.50 -4.03 0.45
C GLU A 50 -9.45 -3.37 -0.55
N ALA A 51 -9.85 -2.12 -0.28
CA ALA A 51 -10.65 -1.31 -1.18
C ALA A 51 -9.94 -1.12 -2.52
N ILE A 52 -8.68 -0.67 -2.49
CA ILE A 52 -7.85 -0.48 -3.69
C ILE A 52 -7.72 -1.80 -4.47
N ARG A 53 -7.45 -2.93 -3.79
CA ARG A 53 -7.38 -4.25 -4.45
C ARG A 53 -8.69 -4.63 -5.12
N THR A 54 -9.82 -4.31 -4.49
CA THR A 54 -11.16 -4.62 -5.02
C THR A 54 -11.48 -3.76 -6.23
N LEU A 55 -11.29 -2.44 -6.13
CA LEU A 55 -11.50 -1.49 -7.22
C LEU A 55 -10.59 -1.80 -8.42
N MET A 56 -9.32 -2.11 -8.19
CA MET A 56 -8.38 -2.53 -9.23
C MET A 56 -8.87 -3.78 -9.96
N ARG A 57 -9.30 -4.83 -9.22
CA ARG A 57 -9.84 -6.06 -9.83
C ARG A 57 -11.11 -5.79 -10.64
N ARG A 58 -11.98 -4.88 -10.18
CA ARG A 58 -13.19 -4.48 -10.92
C ARG A 58 -12.82 -3.76 -12.22
N GLY A 59 -11.90 -2.80 -12.18
CA GLY A 59 -11.45 -2.06 -13.35
C GLY A 59 -10.80 -2.95 -14.42
N LEU A 60 -9.93 -3.89 -13.99
CA LEU A 60 -9.29 -4.84 -14.92
C LEU A 60 -10.27 -5.84 -15.55
N ARG A 61 -11.37 -6.19 -14.86
CA ARG A 61 -12.43 -7.03 -15.42
C ARG A 61 -13.31 -6.28 -16.42
N ALA A 62 -13.57 -5.01 -16.18
CA ALA A 62 -14.45 -4.18 -17.02
C ALA A 62 -13.80 -3.83 -18.37
N ASN A 63 -12.48 -3.85 -18.45
CA ASN A 63 -11.75 -3.56 -19.68
C ASN A 63 -10.74 -4.67 -19.98
N PRO A 64 -11.21 -5.83 -20.49
CA PRO A 64 -10.33 -6.89 -20.95
C PRO A 64 -9.66 -6.42 -22.25
N LYS A 65 -8.63 -5.59 -22.13
CA LYS A 65 -7.66 -5.42 -23.21
C LYS A 65 -6.68 -6.59 -23.12
N GLY A 66 -7.15 -7.73 -23.62
CA GLY A 66 -6.46 -9.01 -23.72
C GLY A 66 -7.24 -9.91 -24.66
#